data_AF-A0A2P5M0W3-F1
#
_entry.id   AF-A0A2P5M0W3-F1
#
_cell.length_a   1.000
_cell.length_b   1.000
_cell.length_c   1.000
_cell.angle_alpha   90.00
_cell.angle_beta   90.00
_cell.angle_gamma   90.00
#
_symmetry.space_group_name_H-M   'P 1'
#
loop_
_entity.id
_entity.type
_entity.pdbx_description
1 polymer ?
#
loop_
_entity_poly.entity_id
_entity_poly.type
_entity_poly.pdbx_seq_one_letter_code
_entity_poly.pdbx_strand_id
1 'polypeptide(L)' 'MAPAQKLIIASPSKGRLQENAAAFFARAGLELTQGRGARDYRGAVAGVEGAEVAYLSASEITRRLALGEAHLGVTG' A
#
# COMPACT_ATOMS: atom_id res chain seq x y z
N MET A 1 1.34 -23.48 12.08
CA MET A 1 1.67 -22.84 10.79
C MET A 1 2.04 -21.40 11.11
N ALA A 2 3.27 -20.96 10.84
CA ALA A 2 3.62 -19.54 11.01
C ALA A 2 2.67 -18.71 10.13
N PRO A 3 2.19 -17.54 10.57
CA PRO A 3 1.33 -16.70 9.74
C PRO A 3 2.08 -16.41 8.43
N ALA A 4 1.40 -16.58 7.29
CA ALA A 4 1.95 -16.21 6.00
C ALA A 4 2.34 -14.72 6.06
N GLN A 5 3.62 -14.42 5.88
CA GLN A 5 4.10 -13.05 5.91
C GLN A 5 3.44 -12.28 4.76
N LYS A 6 2.69 -11.23 5.09
CA LYS A 6 2.02 -10.41 4.08
C LYS A 6 3.02 -9.52 3.36
N LEU A 7 2.88 -9.40 2.04
CA LEU A 7 3.58 -8.37 1.28
C LEU A 7 2.93 -7.01 1.56
N ILE A 8 3.69 -6.07 2.11
CA ILE A 8 3.20 -4.74 2.48
C ILE A 8 3.69 -3.70 1.48
N ILE A 9 2.75 -3.03 0.80
CA ILE A 9 3.00 -1.94 -0.13
C ILE A 9 2.58 -0.62 0.52
N ALA A 10 3.52 0.28 0.76
CA ALA A 10 3.25 1.59 1.32
C ALA A 10 2.88 2.59 0.20
N SER A 11 1.67 3.13 0.24
CA SER A 11 1.15 4.08 -0.75
C SER A 11 0.89 5.44 -0.10
N PRO A 12 1.05 6.57 -0.81
CA PRO A 12 0.72 7.88 -0.29
C PRO A 12 -0.75 7.94 0.15
N SER A 13 -1.02 8.53 1.31
CA SER A 13 -2.37 8.55 1.89
C SER A 13 -3.31 9.61 1.32
N LYS A 14 -2.79 10.59 0.58
CA LYS A 14 -3.57 11.73 0.06
C LYS A 14 -2.90 12.45 -1.11
N GLY A 15 -3.73 13.18 -1.85
CA GLY A 15 -3.33 14.15 -2.87
C GLY A 15 -2.88 13.52 -4.19
N ARG A 16 -2.31 14.34 -5.07
CA ARG A 16 -1.94 13.94 -6.46
C ARG A 16 -1.05 12.71 -6.53
N LEU A 17 -0.15 12.52 -5.57
CA LEU A 17 0.73 11.34 -5.57
C LEU A 17 -0.04 10.05 -5.27
N GLN A 18 -1.05 10.10 -4.39
CA GLN A 18 -1.94 8.96 -4.15
C GLN A 18 -2.73 8.60 -5.42
N GLU A 19 -3.32 9.59 -6.08
CA GLU A 19 -4.08 9.40 -7.31
C GLU A 19 -3.21 8.78 -8.42
N ASN A 20 -1.99 9.29 -8.59
CA ASN A 20 -1.02 8.77 -9.54
C ASN A 20 -0.59 7.33 -9.21
N ALA A 21 -0.36 7.03 -7.91
CA ALA A 21 -0.03 5.69 -7.46
C ALA A 21 -1.18 4.72 -7.74
N ALA A 22 -2.41 5.07 -7.34
CA ALA A 22 -3.60 4.25 -7.59
C ALA A 22 -3.80 4.00 -9.09
N ALA A 23 -3.65 5.03 -9.94
CA ALA A 23 -3.75 4.90 -11.39
C ALA A 23 -2.64 4.00 -11.97
N PHE A 24 -1.42 4.07 -11.44
CA PHE A 24 -0.32 3.18 -11.85
C PHE A 24 -0.65 1.71 -11.57
N PHE A 25 -1.08 1.40 -10.35
CA PHE A 25 -1.48 0.05 -9.95
C PHE A 25 -2.67 -0.47 -10.76
N ALA A 26 -3.70 0.37 -10.98
CA ALA A 26 -4.86 0.01 -11.79
C ALA A 26 -4.47 -0.33 -13.24
N ARG A 27 -3.61 0.47 -13.89
CA ARG A 27 -3.09 0.17 -15.25
C ARG A 27 -2.29 -1.12 -15.32
N ALA A 28 -1.70 -1.55 -14.20
CA ALA A 28 -0.99 -2.82 -14.10
C ALA A 28 -1.92 -4.01 -13.79
N GLY A 29 -3.24 -3.79 -13.66
CA GLY A 29 -4.19 -4.82 -13.24
C GLY A 29 -4.14 -5.16 -11.74
N LEU A 30 -3.51 -4.31 -10.94
CA LEU A 30 -3.25 -4.51 -9.50
C LEU A 30 -4.02 -3.50 -8.64
N GLU A 31 -5.31 -3.32 -8.91
CA GLU A 31 -6.12 -2.27 -8.28
C GLU A 31 -6.01 -2.28 -6.74
N LEU A 32 -5.76 -1.09 -6.18
CA LEU A 32 -5.67 -0.89 -4.74
C LEU A 32 -7.08 -0.65 -4.19
N THR A 33 -7.59 -1.62 -3.42
CA THR A 33 -8.94 -1.57 -2.86
C THR A 33 -8.88 -1.17 -1.39
N GLN A 34 -9.60 -0.12 -1.01
CA GLN A 34 -9.76 0.21 0.41
C GLN A 34 -10.74 -0.76 1.06
N GLY A 35 -10.40 -1.25 2.26
CA GLY A 35 -11.29 -2.07 3.05
C GLY A 35 -12.61 -1.35 3.36
N ARG A 36 -13.63 -2.12 3.76
CA ARG A 36 -14.99 -1.63 4.07
C ARG A 36 -15.02 -0.88 5.40
N GLY A 37 -14.26 0.21 5.51
CA GLY A 37 -14.17 1.05 6.70
C GLY A 37 -13.28 2.26 6.45
N ALA A 38 -13.86 3.46 6.48
CA ALA A 38 -13.19 4.75 6.25
C ALA A 38 -12.05 5.09 7.24
N ARG A 39 -11.69 4.16 8.13
CA ARG A 39 -10.64 4.28 9.15
C ARG A 39 -9.51 3.27 8.96
N ASP A 40 -9.65 2.32 8.04
CA ASP A 40 -8.55 1.40 7.75
C ASP A 40 -7.59 2.09 6.79
N TYR A 41 -6.46 2.55 7.33
CA TYR A 41 -5.28 2.96 6.56
C TYR A 41 -4.65 1.79 5.78
N ARG A 42 -5.41 0.71 5.57
CA ARG A 42 -5.00 -0.56 4.99
C ARG A 42 -6.04 -1.01 3.96
N GLY A 43 -5.57 -1.64 2.89
CA GLY A 43 -6.37 -2.14 1.79
C GLY A 43 -5.78 -3.42 1.20
N ALA A 44 -6.46 -3.99 0.22
CA ALA A 44 -5.97 -5.16 -0.50
C ALA A 44 -5.50 -4.78 -1.91
N VAL A 45 -4.58 -5.59 -2.45
CA VAL A 45 -4.15 -5.48 -3.85
C VAL A 45 -4.91 -6.53 -4.65
N ALA A 46 -5.71 -6.10 -5.61
CA ALA A 46 -6.46 -7.02 -6.47
C ALA A 46 -5.50 -7.95 -7.22
N GLY A 47 -5.84 -9.23 -7.28
CA GLY A 47 -5.06 -10.25 -8.01
C GLY A 47 -3.81 -10.75 -7.29
N VAL A 48 -3.50 -10.28 -6.07
CA VAL A 48 -2.33 -10.72 -5.30
C VAL A 48 -2.72 -11.17 -3.90
N GLU A 49 -2.82 -12.48 -3.72
CA GLU A 49 -3.09 -13.07 -2.41
C GLU A 49 -1.93 -12.79 -1.44
N GLY A 50 -2.28 -12.40 -0.21
CA GLY A 50 -1.29 -12.06 0.81
C GLY A 50 -0.63 -10.69 0.66
N ALA A 51 -1.03 -9.88 -0.33
CA ALA A 51 -0.59 -8.49 -0.44
C ALA A 51 -1.58 -7.49 0.18
N GLU A 52 -1.04 -6.50 0.86
CA GLU A 52 -1.77 -5.44 1.53
C GLU A 52 -1.16 -4.08 1.17
N VAL A 53 -2.01 -3.08 0.96
CA VAL A 53 -1.58 -1.69 0.81
C VAL A 53 -1.76 -0.94 2.11
N ALA A 54 -0.76 -0.18 2.54
CA ALA A 54 -0.84 0.74 3.68
C ALA A 54 -0.76 2.19 3.18
N TYR A 55 -1.77 3.00 3.49
CA TYR A 55 -1.84 4.41 3.10
C TYR A 55 -1.17 5.31 4.15
N LEU A 56 -0.02 5.88 3.83
CA LEU A 56 0.88 6.58 4.76
C LEU A 56 1.33 7.95 4.23
N SER A 57 1.88 8.80 5.11
CA SER A 57 2.58 10.02 4.67
C SER A 57 3.94 9.67 4.06
N ALA A 58 4.49 10.54 3.21
CA ALA A 58 5.80 10.33 2.57
C ALA A 58 6.91 9.95 3.58
N SER A 59 7.06 10.74 4.66
CA SER A 59 8.07 10.47 5.69
C SER A 59 7.88 9.12 6.39
N GLU A 60 6.64 8.69 6.57
CA GLU A 60 6.33 7.40 7.20
C GLU A 60 6.58 6.23 6.24
N ILE A 61 6.34 6.41 4.94
CA ILE A 61 6.73 5.43 3.90
C ILE A 61 8.23 5.18 3.99
N THR A 62 9.05 6.23 3.96
CA THR A 62 10.51 6.10 4.05
C THR A 62 10.95 5.43 5.35
N ARG A 63 10.36 5.82 6.49
CA ARG A 63 10.66 5.22 7.80
C ARG A 63 10.37 3.73 7.81
N ARG A 64 9.21 3.30 7.35
CA ARG A 64 8.81 1.88 7.37
C ARG A 64 9.61 1.02 6.42
N LEU A 65 9.98 1.56 5.25
CA LEU A 65 10.93 0.90 4.35
C LEU A 65 12.28 0.67 5.04
N ALA A 66 12.81 1.68 5.73
CA ALA A 66 14.08 1.56 6.46
C ALA A 66 14.03 0.54 7.61
N LEU A 67 12.87 0.39 8.26
CA LEU A 67 12.65 -0.59 9.33
C LEU A 67 12.27 -2.00 8.81
N GLY A 68 12.08 -2.17 7.50
CA GLY A 68 11.58 -3.43 6.92
C GLY A 68 10.11 -3.75 7.25
N GLU A 69 9.35 -2.77 7.73
CA GLU A 69 7.92 -2.89 8.03
C GLU A 69 7.05 -2.77 6.77
N ALA A 70 7.59 -2.13 5.73
CA ALA A 70 7.05 -2.13 4.38
C ALA A 70 8.08 -2.76 3.43
N HIS A 71 7.61 -3.47 2.42
CA HIS A 71 8.46 -4.19 1.47
C HIS A 71 8.64 -3.40 0.17
N LEU A 72 7.64 -2.57 -0.18
CA LEU A 72 7.61 -1.68 -1.33
C LEU A 72 6.98 -0.35 -0.90
N GLY A 73 7.34 0.75 -1.56
CA GLY A 73 6.74 2.04 -1.25
C GLY A 73 6.79 3.04 -2.40
N VAL A 74 5.75 3.87 -2.52
CA VAL A 74 5.68 4.99 -3.46
C VAL A 74 5.76 6.30 -2.67
N THR A 75 6.83 7.06 -2.85
CA THR A 75 7.01 8.40 -2.28
C THR A 75 7.70 9.31 -3.29
N GLY A 76 7.55 10.62 -3.12
CA GLY A 76 8.36 11.63 -3.81
C GLY A 76 9.75 11.75 -3.20
#